data_AF-A0A4S8KV88-F1
#
_entry.id   AF-A0A4S8KV88-F1
#
_cell.length_a   1.000
_cell.length_b   1.000
_cell.length_c   1.000
_cell.angle_alpha   90.00
_cell.angle_beta   90.00
_cell.angle_gamma   90.00
#
_symmetry.space_group_name_H-M   'P 1'
#
loop_
_entity.id
_entity.type
_entity.pdbx_description
1 polymer ?
#
loop_
_entity_poly.entity_id
_entity_poly.type
_entity_poly.pdbx_seq_one_letter_code
_entity_poly.pdbx_strand_id
1 'polypeptide(L)'
;HLVFKASDGVEYKWVLGAWVPSLRTNDAMKTPVATFHRRKYGIFSKSEPAYLEIHPAGEHMLDELFITFIFVERIRKEKERAAQSSSR
;
A
#
# COMPACT_ATOMS: atom_id res chain seq x y z
N HIS A 1 -9.47 3.31 -3.95
CA HIS A 1 -8.92 1.97 -3.64
C HIS A 1 -8.66 1.27 -4.96
N LEU A 2 -7.83 0.22 -4.99
CA LEU A 2 -7.64 -0.63 -6.17
C LEU A 2 -8.04 -2.05 -5.78
N VAL A 3 -8.80 -2.74 -6.63
CA VAL A 3 -9.15 -4.16 -6.48
C VAL A 3 -8.55 -4.91 -7.66
N PHE A 4 -7.95 -6.05 -7.40
CA PHE A 4 -7.42 -6.93 -8.45
C PHE A 4 -7.54 -8.39 -8.03
N LYS A 5 -7.59 -9.28 -9.02
CA LYS A 5 -7.51 -10.72 -8.83
C LYS A 5 -6.09 -11.18 -9.14
N ALA A 6 -5.44 -11.84 -8.19
CA ALA A 6 -4.07 -12.33 -8.38
C ALA A 6 -4.06 -13.69 -9.10
N SER A 7 -2.86 -14.18 -9.43
CA SER A 7 -2.65 -15.45 -10.13
C SER A 7 -3.13 -16.67 -9.34
N ASP A 8 -3.21 -16.56 -8.02
CA ASP A 8 -3.78 -17.57 -7.12
C ASP A 8 -5.32 -17.65 -7.16
N GLY A 9 -5.97 -16.76 -7.91
CA GLY A 9 -7.42 -16.70 -8.06
C GLY A 9 -8.14 -15.99 -6.92
N VAL A 10 -7.43 -15.43 -5.93
CA VAL A 10 -8.01 -14.65 -4.83
C VAL A 10 -8.10 -13.18 -5.22
N GLU A 11 -9.12 -12.50 -4.72
CA GLU A 11 -9.31 -11.06 -4.95
C GLU A 11 -8.74 -10.26 -3.77
N TYR A 12 -8.03 -9.19 -4.09
CA TYR A 12 -7.32 -8.34 -3.15
C TYR A 12 -7.70 -6.87 -3.31
N LYS A 13 -7.62 -6.12 -2.22
CA LYS A 13 -7.98 -4.70 -2.18
C LYS A 13 -6.89 -3.86 -1.53
N TRP A 14 -6.28 -2.99 -2.32
CA TRP A 14 -5.46 -1.88 -1.85
C TRP A 14 -6.35 -0.75 -1.31
N VAL A 15 -6.21 -0.48 -0.02
CA VAL A 15 -6.75 0.70 0.66
C VAL A 15 -5.66 1.75 0.66
N LEU A 16 -5.83 2.85 -0.08
CA LEU A 16 -4.81 3.90 -0.17
C LEU A 16 -4.58 4.65 1.15
N GLY A 17 -5.56 4.60 2.07
CA GLY A 17 -5.53 5.35 3.33
C GLY A 17 -5.45 6.87 3.13
N ALA A 18 -5.59 7.62 4.23
CA ALA A 18 -5.20 9.03 4.23
C ALA A 18 -3.67 9.19 4.36
N TRP A 19 -2.99 8.20 4.95
CA TRP A 19 -1.58 8.29 5.34
C TRP A 19 -0.68 7.28 4.64
N VAL A 20 -1.06 5.99 4.61
CA VAL A 20 -0.26 4.90 4.00
C VAL A 20 -1.16 3.86 3.32
N PRO A 21 -0.75 3.28 2.18
CA PRO A 21 -1.47 2.15 1.59
C PRO A 21 -1.33 0.87 2.40
N SER A 22 -2.39 0.07 2.39
CA SER A 22 -2.38 -1.31 2.86
C SER A 22 -3.16 -2.23 1.92
N LEU A 23 -2.76 -3.50 1.87
CA LEU A 23 -3.35 -4.56 1.08
C LEU A 23 -3.98 -5.60 1.99
N ARG A 24 -5.16 -6.06 1.60
CA ARG A 24 -5.90 -7.13 2.27
C ARG A 24 -6.67 -7.98 1.26
N THR A 25 -7.07 -9.19 1.65
CA THR A 25 -8.05 -9.95 0.89
C THR A 25 -9.36 -9.17 0.78
N ASN A 26 -10.07 -9.34 -0.34
CA ASN A 26 -11.36 -8.69 -0.60
C ASN A 26 -12.54 -9.62 -0.29
N ASP A 27 -12.41 -10.38 0.80
CA ASP A 27 -13.47 -11.23 1.35
C ASP A 27 -13.99 -10.65 2.68
N ALA A 28 -14.82 -11.41 3.39
CA ALA A 28 -15.33 -11.02 4.69
C ALA A 28 -14.24 -10.97 5.78
N MET A 29 -13.19 -11.79 5.66
CA MET A 29 -12.11 -11.89 6.64
C MET A 29 -11.16 -10.68 6.57
N LYS A 30 -10.98 -10.10 5.38
CA LYS A 30 -10.13 -8.91 5.17
C LYS A 30 -8.71 -9.11 5.69
N THR A 31 -8.17 -10.31 5.49
CA THR A 31 -6.86 -10.75 5.97
C THR A 31 -5.78 -9.78 5.49
N PRO A 32 -4.92 -9.24 6.39
CA PRO A 32 -3.82 -8.38 6.00
C PRO A 32 -2.79 -9.12 5.15
N VAL A 33 -2.34 -8.48 4.07
CA VAL A 33 -1.40 -9.06 3.10
C VAL A 33 -0.14 -8.22 2.97
N ALA A 34 -0.28 -6.89 2.96
CA ALA A 34 0.85 -5.98 2.96
C ALA A 34 0.51 -4.65 3.60
N THR A 35 1.51 -4.01 4.20
CA THR A 35 1.38 -2.67 4.81
C THR A 35 2.57 -1.82 4.42
N PHE A 36 2.32 -0.63 3.86
CA PHE A 36 3.38 0.32 3.57
C PHE A 36 3.69 1.17 4.79
N HIS A 37 4.98 1.26 5.12
CA HIS A 37 5.50 2.11 6.18
C HIS A 37 6.23 3.29 5.55
N ARG A 38 5.76 4.51 5.83
CA ARG A 38 6.44 5.73 5.37
C ARG A 38 7.74 5.93 6.13
N ARG A 39 8.66 6.64 5.47
CA ARG A 39 9.89 7.14 6.09
C ARG A 39 9.53 7.94 7.35
N LYS A 40 10.16 7.58 8.47
CA LYS A 40 10.07 8.35 9.72
C LYS A 40 11.26 9.31 9.76
N TYR A 41 10.97 10.62 9.81
CA TYR A 41 11.98 11.65 10.03
C TYR A 41 12.16 11.82 11.55
N GLY A 42 13.33 11.45 12.04
CA GLY A 42 13.64 11.53 13.46
C GLY A 42 13.79 12.98 13.94
N ILE A 43 12.94 13.41 14.87
CA ILE A 43 13.28 14.46 15.84
C ILE A 43 13.59 13.81 17.20
N PHE A 44 12.93 12.69 17.53
CA PHE A 44 13.13 11.91 18.77
C PHE A 44 13.29 10.40 18.54
N SER A 45 13.41 9.93 17.29
CA SER A 45 13.60 8.50 16.96
C SER A 45 14.65 8.30 15.88
N LYS A 46 15.18 7.08 15.74
CA LYS A 46 16.07 6.72 14.63
C LYS A 46 15.34 6.93 13.30
N SER A 47 16.00 7.58 12.34
CA SER A 47 15.47 7.71 10.98
C SER A 47 15.32 6.32 10.38
N GLU A 48 14.12 6.01 9.90
CA GLU A 48 13.79 4.70 9.31
C GLU A 48 13.38 4.92 7.84
N PRO A 49 13.98 4.20 6.87
CA PRO A 49 13.58 4.29 5.47
C PRO A 49 12.13 3.82 5.29
N ALA A 50 11.49 4.21 4.18
CA ALA A 50 10.21 3.64 3.82
C ALA A 50 10.38 2.19 3.38
N TYR A 51 9.46 1.30 3.76
CA TYR A 51 9.46 -0.10 3.33
C TYR A 51 8.04 -0.62 3.20
N LEU A 52 7.88 -1.67 2.39
CA LEU A 52 6.65 -2.42 2.27
C LEU A 52 6.80 -3.71 3.06
N GLU A 53 6.03 -3.85 4.12
CA GLU A 53 5.92 -5.09 4.88
C GLU A 53 4.96 -6.04 4.15
N ILE A 54 5.41 -7.28 3.94
CA ILE A 54 4.61 -8.33 3.32
C ILE A 54 4.37 -9.39 4.40
N HIS A 55 3.11 -9.68 4.66
CA HIS A 55 2.72 -10.73 5.61
C HIS A 55 2.77 -12.11 4.93
N PRO A 56 2.80 -13.22 5.69
CA PRO A 56 2.87 -14.57 5.13
C PRO A 56 1.79 -14.85 4.06
N ALA A 57 0.61 -14.23 4.19
CA ALA A 57 -0.49 -14.35 3.24
C ALA A 57 -0.24 -13.71 1.85
N GLY A 58 0.89 -13.03 1.64
CA GLY A 58 1.26 -12.40 0.36
C GLY A 58 2.59 -12.90 -0.23
N GLU A 59 3.30 -13.79 0.46
CA GLU A 59 4.62 -14.29 0.03
C GLU A 59 4.57 -15.08 -1.29
N HIS A 60 3.42 -15.67 -1.63
CA HIS A 60 3.25 -16.43 -2.86
C HIS A 60 2.98 -15.58 -4.11
N MET A 61 2.85 -14.26 -3.97
CA MET A 61 2.50 -13.34 -5.06
C MET A 61 3.30 -12.03 -5.02
N LEU A 62 4.58 -12.13 -4.67
CA LEU A 62 5.46 -10.97 -4.48
C LEU A 62 5.53 -10.06 -5.71
N ASP A 63 5.56 -10.64 -6.92
CA ASP A 63 5.66 -9.87 -8.16
C ASP A 63 4.41 -9.03 -8.41
N GLU A 64 3.22 -9.63 -8.32
CA GLU A 64 1.94 -8.92 -8.46
C GLU A 64 1.76 -7.87 -7.36
N LEU A 65 2.15 -8.19 -6.13
CA LEU A 65 2.10 -7.26 -5.00
C LEU A 65 3.00 -6.05 -5.27
N PHE A 66 4.23 -6.27 -5.72
CA PHE A 66 5.18 -5.19 -5.99
C PHE A 66 4.72 -4.28 -7.14
N ILE A 67 4.25 -4.87 -8.25
CA ILE A 67 3.74 -4.11 -9.41
C ILE A 67 2.52 -3.28 -9.02
N THR A 68 1.55 -3.89 -8.33
CA THR A 68 0.32 -3.19 -7.92
C THR A 68 0.60 -2.13 -6.87
N PHE A 69 1.56 -2.36 -5.97
CA PHE A 69 2.03 -1.36 -5.00
C PHE A 69 2.59 -0.11 -5.69
N ILE A 70 3.47 -0.26 -6.69
CA ILE A 70 4.04 0.88 -7.44
C ILE A 70 2.92 1.73 -8.04
N PHE A 71 1.93 1.07 -8.66
CA PHE A 71 0.80 1.76 -9.26
C PHE A 71 -0.04 2.52 -8.22
N VAL A 72 -0.34 1.88 -7.08
CA VAL A 72 -1.11 2.48 -5.98
C VAL A 72 -0.37 3.67 -5.35
N GLU A 73 0.94 3.56 -5.12
CA GLU A 73 1.77 4.66 -4.62
C GLU A 73 1.83 5.83 -5.58
N ARG A 74 1.91 5.58 -6.90
CA ARG A 74 1.84 6.64 -7.92
C ARG A 74 0.53 7.41 -7.80
N ILE A 75 -0.62 6.72 -7.76
CA ILE A 75 -1.93 7.34 -7.61
C ILE A 75 -2.03 8.14 -6.30
N ARG A 76 -1.53 7.60 -5.19
CA ARG A 76 -1.54 8.30 -3.90
C ARG A 76 -0.76 9.62 -3.97
N LYS A 77 0.45 9.59 -4.53
CA LYS A 77 1.30 10.79 -4.69
C LYS A 77 0.70 11.81 -5.65
N GLU A 78 -0.01 11.38 -6.69
CA GLU A 78 -0.75 12.29 -7.58
C GLU A 78 -1.89 13.00 -6.84
N LYS A 79 -2.64 12.27 -6.01
CA LYS A 79 -3.69 12.86 -5.17
C LYS A 79 -3.14 13.84 -4.13
N GLU A 80 -2.02 13.50 -3.47
CA GLU A 80 -1.34 14.42 -2.54
C GLU A 80 -0.93 15.72 -3.24
N ARG A 81 -0.36 15.64 -4.45
CA ARG A 81 0.05 16.82 -5.23
C ARG A 81 -1.16 17.66 -5.66
N ALA A 82 -2.23 17.04 -6.14
CA ALA A 82 -3.45 17.74 -6.51
C ALA A 82 -4.07 18.51 -5.33
N ALA A 83 -4.17 17.86 -4.16
CA ALA A 83 -4.68 18.49 -2.94
C ALA A 83 -3.84 19.68 -2.46
N GLN A 84 -2.51 19.60 -2.60
CA GLN A 84 -1.61 20.72 -2.28
C GLN A 84 -1.76 21.89 -3.27
N SER A 85 -2.00 21.61 -4.55
CA SER A 85 -2.20 22.65 -5.57
C SER A 85 -3.52 23.41 -5.41
N SER A 86 -4.58 22.75 -4.92
CA SER A 86 -5.88 23.38 -4.64
C SER A 86 -5.92 24.19 -3.33
N SER A 87 -4.89 24.05 -2.49
CA SER A 87 -4.76 24.79 -1.23
C SER A 87 -3.84 26.02 -1.35
N ARG A 88 -3.28 26.28 -2.54
CA ARG A 88 -2.51 27.48 -2.88
C ARG A 88 -3.36 28.40 -3.74
#